data_AF-A0A959WC93-F1
#
_entry.id   AF-A0A959WC93-F1
#
_cell.length_a   1.000
_cell.length_b   1.000
_cell.length_c   1.000
_cell.angle_alpha   90.00
_cell.angle_beta   90.00
_cell.angle_gamma   90.00
#
_symmetry.space_group_name_H-M   'P 1'
#
loop_
_entity.id
_entity.type
_entity.pdbx_description
1 polymer ?
#
loop_
_entity_poly.entity_id
_entity_poly.type
_entity_poly.pdbx_seq_one_letter_code
_entity_poly.pdbx_strand_id
1 'polypeptide(L)' 'MKVKLSTSRSTPDGVHDAGEIIDLPAEEAKRLLESGQAEPVAVKRAQRAEKR' A
#
# COMPACT_ATOMS: atom_id res chain seq x y z
N MET A 1 2.18 5.54 -3.86
CA MET A 1 1.68 5.38 -2.48
C MET A 1 1.61 3.89 -2.20
N LYS A 2 2.17 3.47 -1.06
CA LYS A 2 2.17 2.05 -0.70
C LYS A 2 0.88 1.67 0.03
N VAL A 3 0.23 0.63 -0.45
CA VAL A 3 -0.97 0.05 0.16
C VAL A 3 -0.79 -1.45 0.30
N LYS A 4 -1.37 -2.02 1.36
CA LYS A 4 -1.39 -3.46 1.59
C LYS A 4 -2.69 -4.01 1.04
N LEU A 5 -2.66 -4.94 0.11
CA LEU A 5 -3.87 -5.51 -0.46
C LEU A 5 -4.61 -6.38 0.57
N SER A 6 -5.93 -6.28 0.61
CA SER A 6 -6.79 -7.15 1.41
C SER A 6 -7.20 -8.41 0.63
N THR A 7 -7.18 -8.34 -0.70
CA THR A 7 -7.56 -9.42 -1.63
C THR A 7 -6.54 -9.53 -2.75
N SER A 8 -6.39 -10.72 -3.33
CA SER A 8 -5.56 -10.88 -4.52
C SER A 8 -6.11 -10.10 -5.71
N ARG A 9 -5.22 -9.54 -6.53
CA ARG A 9 -5.55 -8.72 -7.68
C ARG A 9 -4.55 -8.96 -8.80
N SER A 10 -5.06 -9.13 -10.02
CA SER A 10 -4.23 -9.13 -11.22
C SER A 10 -4.05 -7.70 -11.73
N THR A 11 -2.81 -7.31 -11.95
CA THR A 11 -2.39 -6.05 -12.58
C THR A 11 -1.59 -6.37 -13.85
N PRO A 12 -1.36 -5.39 -14.74
CA PRO A 12 -0.52 -5.61 -15.92
C PRO A 12 0.89 -6.09 -15.58
N ASP A 13 1.40 -5.72 -14.41
CA ASP A 13 2.73 -6.09 -13.91
C ASP A 13 2.80 -7.50 -13.30
N GLY A 14 1.63 -8.10 -13.01
CA GLY A 14 1.54 -9.44 -12.43
C GLY A 14 0.35 -9.62 -11.50
N VAL A 15 0.29 -10.81 -10.90
CA VAL A 15 -0.69 -11.12 -9.86
C VAL A 15 -0.08 -10.73 -8.53
N HIS A 16 -0.84 -9.95 -7.77
CA HIS A 16 -0.52 -9.61 -6.39
C HIS A 16 -1.48 -10.32 -5.45
N ASP A 17 -0.97 -10.92 -4.39
CA ASP A 17 -1.75 -11.69 -3.44
C ASP A 17 -2.25 -10.83 -2.27
N ALA A 18 -3.26 -11.34 -1.57
CA ALA A 18 -3.77 -10.72 -0.36
C ALA A 18 -2.65 -10.63 0.69
N GLY A 19 -2.46 -9.44 1.26
CA GLY A 19 -1.43 -9.13 2.24
C GLY A 19 -0.14 -8.57 1.64
N GLU A 20 0.03 -8.58 0.32
CA GLU A 20 1.17 -7.95 -0.33
C GLU A 20 1.10 -6.42 -0.27
N ILE A 21 2.28 -5.79 -0.17
CA ILE A 21 2.42 -4.34 -0.19
C ILE A 21 2.87 -3.93 -1.59
N ILE A 22 2.00 -3.20 -2.28
CA ILE A 22 2.26 -2.70 -3.63
C ILE A 22 2.32 -1.18 -3.63
N ASP A 23 3.14 -0.63 -4.53
CA ASP A 23 3.22 0.81 -4.75
C ASP A 23 2.35 1.18 -5.95
N LEU A 24 1.30 1.97 -5.70
CA LEU A 24 0.35 2.39 -6.73
C LEU A 24 0.28 3.92 -6.81
N PRO A 25 -0.16 4.47 -7.95
CA PRO A 25 -0.51 5.89 -8.03
C PRO A 25 -1.50 6.28 -6.93
N ALA A 26 -1.39 7.50 -6.40
CA ALA A 26 -2.19 7.95 -5.26
C ALA A 26 -3.71 7.85 -5.51
N GLU A 27 -4.15 8.16 -6.73
CA GLU A 27 -5.55 8.05 -7.16
C GLU A 27 -6.06 6.60 -7.10
N GLU A 28 -5.25 5.65 -7.55
CA GLU A 28 -5.62 4.23 -7.57
C GLU A 28 -5.56 3.62 -6.17
N ALA A 29 -4.49 3.93 -5.42
CA ALA A 29 -4.39 3.57 -4.01
C ALA A 29 -5.61 4.07 -3.23
N LYS A 30 -6.03 5.32 -3.43
CA LYS A 30 -7.21 5.89 -2.77
C LYS A 30 -8.49 5.12 -3.10
N ARG A 31 -8.72 4.77 -4.38
CA ARG A 31 -9.88 3.94 -4.77
C ARG A 31 -9.89 2.57 -4.09
N LEU A 32 -8.72 1.93 -3.95
CA LEU A 32 -8.60 0.65 -3.25
C LEU A 32 -8.87 0.77 -1.75
N LEU A 33 -8.40 1.85 -1.13
CA LEU A 33 -8.67 2.15 0.28
C LEU A 33 -10.16 2.42 0.53
N GLU A 34 -10.79 3.24 -0.33
CA GLU A 34 -12.22 3.60 -0.21
C GLU A 34 -13.14 2.41 -0.46
N SER A 35 -12.74 1.46 -1.32
CA SER A 35 -13.49 0.23 -1.58
C SER A 35 -13.19 -0.91 -0.59
N GLY A 36 -12.30 -0.70 0.39
CA GLY A 36 -11.91 -1.72 1.37
C GLY A 36 -11.06 -2.87 0.80
N GLN A 37 -10.55 -2.71 -0.43
CA GLN A 37 -9.69 -3.69 -1.10
C GLN A 37 -8.22 -3.58 -0.68
N ALA A 38 -7.85 -2.53 0.04
CA ALA A 38 -6.51 -2.34 0.57
C ALA A 38 -6.51 -1.58 1.89
N GLU A 39 -5.42 -1.70 2.64
CA GLU A 39 -5.12 -0.97 3.86
C GLU A 39 -3.96 0.02 3.65
N PRO A 40 -3.98 1.21 4.28
CA PRO A 40 -2.89 2.15 4.14
C PRO A 40 -1.67 1.64 4.89
N VAL A 41 -0.52 1.57 4.21
CA VAL A 41 0.74 1.21 4.89
C VAL A 41 1.26 2.46 5.58
N ALA A 42 1.09 2.50 6.90
CA ALA A 42 1.71 3.52 7.73
C ALA A 42 3.23 3.36 7.64
N VAL A 43 3.87 4.16 6.79
CA VAL A 43 5.32 4.35 6.85
C VAL A 43 5.57 5.04 8.18
N LYS A 44 5.90 4.29 9.22
CA LYS A 44 6.50 4.87 10.43
C LYS A 44 7.74 5.58 9.93
N ARG A 45 7.66 6.89 9.69
CA ARG A 45 8.84 7.74 9.60
C ARG A 45 9.57 7.47 10.89
N ALA A 46 10.66 6.71 10.80
CA ALA A 46 11.56 6.54 11.91
C ALA A 46 12.00 7.97 12.26
N GLN A 47 11.40 8.53 13.31
CA GLN A 47 11.93 9.70 13.97
C GLN A 47 13.20 9.23 14.66
N ARG A 48 14.25 8.97 13.88
CA ARG A 48 15.60 9.00 14.43
C ARG A 48 15.89 10.49 14.60
N ALA A 49 15.48 10.98 15.76
CA ALA A 49 16.15 12.10 16.38
C ALA A 49 17.62 11.70 16.48
N GLU A 50 18.41 12.10 15.48
CA GLU A 50 19.87 12.06 15.56
C GLU A 50 20.27 13.12 16.57
N LYS A 51 20.22 12.75 17.85
CA LYS A 51 21.04 13.38 18.87
C LYS A 51 22.47 12.87 18.67
N ARG A 52 23.34 13.69 18.12
CA ARG A 52 24.67 13.97 18.69
C ARG A 52 25.38 15.09 17.94
#